data_AF-A0A0F3ILS8-F1
#
_entry.id   AF-A0A0F3ILS8-F1
#
_cell.length_a   1.000
_cell.length_b   1.000
_cell.length_c   1.000
_cell.angle_alpha   90.00
_cell.angle_beta   90.00
_cell.angle_gamma   90.00
#
_symmetry.space_group_name_H-M   'P 1'
#
loop_
_entity.id
_entity.type
_entity.pdbx_description
1 polymer ?
#
loop_
_entity_poly.entity_id
_entity_poly.type
_entity_poly.pdbx_seq_one_letter_code
_entity_poly.pdbx_strand_id
1 'polypeptide(L)'
;MRILRVFLILFLALSLSGCLYWLRAYRTYLQMSEFDKYFAIVSDQDFTLQFKQPVMYNMDFVALANLYPSDDKPTSEGGRVWRYWFRKVDAANKPVQPEVKFYSEMQFNPDKRLTAWSFSPLFLEIAPAEFLEVSLRSIAGADIDKEKKTLKANTELVGKIHAELPKKDAVLAKLGPPLSVQDEAEQEVYIYHFLLDTPRIEPGYEANALNEVKLSFDKTRHELFNMAGNFAGLKVAIDYRKYLAVK
;
A
#
# COMPACT_ATOMS: atom_id res chain seq x y z
N MET A 1 38.41 9.05 -28.79
CA MET A 1 38.36 9.31 -27.33
C MET A 1 37.21 10.20 -26.86
N ARG A 2 36.86 11.31 -27.53
CA ARG A 2 35.74 12.20 -27.10
C ARG A 2 34.37 11.49 -27.11
N ILE A 3 34.06 10.74 -28.16
CA ILE A 3 32.78 10.02 -28.29
C ILE A 3 32.62 8.93 -27.21
N LEU A 4 33.70 8.17 -26.92
CA LEU A 4 33.70 7.17 -25.85
C LEU A 4 33.47 7.79 -24.46
N ARG A 5 34.02 8.99 -24.20
CA ARG A 5 33.77 9.73 -22.95
C ARG A 5 32.32 10.21 -22.84
N VAL A 6 31.72 10.64 -23.95
CA VAL A 6 30.31 11.04 -24.00
C VAL A 6 29.40 9.84 -23.71
N PHE A 7 29.65 8.68 -24.32
CA PHE A 7 28.91 7.45 -24.01
C PHE A 7 29.08 7.01 -22.56
N LEU A 8 30.28 7.12 -21.99
CA LEU A 8 30.54 6.77 -20.60
C LEU A 8 29.79 7.70 -19.62
N ILE A 9 29.76 9.01 -19.90
CA ILE A 9 29.02 9.99 -19.09
C ILE A 9 27.51 9.75 -19.21
N LEU A 10 26.99 9.47 -20.41
CA LEU A 10 25.59 9.10 -20.62
C LEU A 10 25.22 7.83 -19.88
N PHE A 11 26.07 6.80 -19.93
CA PHE A 11 25.85 5.55 -19.22
C PHE A 11 25.84 5.75 -17.70
N LEU A 12 26.75 6.58 -17.17
CA LEU A 12 26.80 6.94 -15.76
C LEU A 12 25.60 7.79 -15.32
N ALA A 13 25.13 8.71 -16.18
CA ALA A 13 23.94 9.50 -15.91
C ALA A 13 22.67 8.64 -15.86
N LEU A 14 22.58 7.61 -16.70
CA LEU A 14 21.46 6.67 -16.72
C LEU A 14 21.44 5.77 -15.48
N SER A 15 22.59 5.31 -14.98
CA SER A 15 22.66 4.48 -13.76
C SER A 15 22.29 5.25 -12.49
N LEU A 16 22.50 6.58 -12.47
CA LEU A 16 22.10 7.44 -11.35
C LEU A 16 20.58 7.63 -11.23
N SER A 17 19.80 7.40 -12.30
CA SER A 17 18.34 7.60 -12.28
C SER A 17 17.63 6.66 -11.29
N GLY A 18 18.08 5.40 -11.20
CA GLY A 18 17.59 4.42 -10.24
C GLY A 18 17.82 4.84 -8.78
N CYS A 19 18.95 5.49 -8.50
CA CYS A 19 19.28 6.00 -7.17
C CYS A 19 18.36 7.16 -6.75
N LEU A 20 17.85 7.95 -7.70
CA LEU A 20 16.99 9.10 -7.40
C LEU A 20 15.60 8.68 -6.92
N TYR A 21 15.03 7.61 -7.48
CA TYR A 21 13.72 7.09 -7.04
C TYR A 21 13.77 6.63 -5.58
N TRP A 22 14.79 5.83 -5.24
CA TRP A 22 15.03 5.38 -3.87
C TRP A 22 15.30 6.52 -2.90
N LEU A 23 16.04 7.54 -3.34
CA LEU A 23 16.30 8.72 -2.51
C LEU A 23 15.02 9.46 -2.16
N ARG A 24 14.08 9.62 -3.11
CA ARG A 24 12.80 10.29 -2.85
C ARG A 24 11.88 9.48 -1.96
N ALA A 25 11.84 8.16 -2.14
CA ALA A 25 11.11 7.26 -1.22
C ALA A 25 11.69 7.35 0.20
N TYR A 26 13.01 7.34 0.33
CA TYR A 26 13.68 7.51 1.62
C TYR A 26 13.42 8.88 2.26
N ARG A 27 13.42 9.97 1.47
CA ARG A 27 13.04 11.30 1.98
C ARG A 27 11.60 11.35 2.47
N THR A 28 10.68 10.69 1.77
CA THR A 28 9.28 10.59 2.19
C THR A 28 9.16 9.81 3.49
N TYR A 29 9.94 8.73 3.65
CA TYR A 29 10.06 8.03 4.92
C TYR A 29 10.60 8.94 6.03
N LEU A 30 11.63 9.77 5.78
CA LEU A 30 12.12 10.73 6.77
C LEU A 30 11.06 11.76 7.15
N GLN A 31 10.25 12.22 6.20
CA GLN A 31 9.12 13.12 6.48
C GLN A 31 8.11 12.51 7.45
N MET A 32 7.98 11.17 7.51
CA MET A 32 7.07 10.51 8.45
C MET A 32 7.44 10.80 9.91
N SER A 33 8.72 11.06 10.21
CA SER A 33 9.17 11.43 11.57
C SER A 33 8.56 12.74 12.09
N GLU A 34 8.21 13.66 11.19
CA GLU A 34 7.49 14.90 11.49
C GLU A 34 6.08 14.83 10.85
N PHE A 35 5.32 13.78 11.16
CA PHE A 35 4.09 13.42 10.46
C PHE A 35 3.14 14.61 10.24
N ASP A 36 2.75 15.32 11.30
CA ASP A 36 1.76 16.40 11.22
C ASP A 36 2.25 17.66 10.46
N LYS A 37 3.57 17.80 10.26
CA LYS A 37 4.16 18.86 9.43
C LYS A 37 4.04 18.55 7.94
N TYR A 38 4.20 17.28 7.56
CA TYR A 38 4.28 16.85 6.17
C TYR A 38 3.03 16.17 5.64
N PHE A 39 2.18 15.67 6.52
CA PHE A 39 1.00 14.88 6.19
C PHE A 39 -0.25 15.38 6.91
N ALA A 40 -1.40 15.04 6.35
CA ALA A 40 -2.70 15.11 7.02
C ALA A 40 -3.52 13.88 6.62
N ILE A 41 -4.39 13.44 7.52
CA ILE A 41 -5.33 12.35 7.25
C ILE A 41 -6.72 12.95 7.13
N VAL A 42 -7.42 12.57 6.07
CA VAL A 42 -8.83 12.85 5.86
C VAL A 42 -9.52 11.50 5.72
N SER A 43 -10.46 11.22 6.62
CA SER A 43 -11.21 9.96 6.65
C SER A 43 -12.70 10.27 6.70
N ASP A 44 -13.32 10.41 5.54
CA ASP A 44 -14.76 10.62 5.40
C ASP A 44 -15.45 9.34 4.86
N GLN A 45 -15.47 9.17 3.54
CA GLN A 45 -15.86 7.94 2.85
C GLN A 45 -14.63 7.09 2.51
N ASP A 46 -13.53 7.75 2.13
CA ASP A 46 -12.25 7.13 1.83
C ASP A 46 -11.23 7.49 2.90
N PHE A 47 -10.22 6.64 3.10
CA PHE A 47 -9.04 7.02 3.88
C PHE A 47 -8.04 7.69 2.94
N THR A 48 -7.74 8.96 3.18
CA THR A 48 -6.84 9.76 2.34
C THR A 48 -5.67 10.30 3.15
N LEU A 49 -4.46 9.95 2.72
CA LEU A 49 -3.22 10.57 3.17
C LEU A 49 -2.87 11.75 2.25
N GLN A 50 -2.95 12.97 2.78
CA GLN A 50 -2.58 14.19 2.07
C GLN A 50 -1.11 14.56 2.34
N PHE A 51 -0.40 14.97 1.30
CA PHE A 51 1.01 15.36 1.36
C PHE A 51 1.13 16.89 1.27
N LYS A 52 1.52 17.54 2.37
CA LYS A 52 1.67 19.00 2.47
C LYS A 52 2.89 19.52 1.71
N GLN A 53 3.98 18.75 1.71
CA GLN A 53 5.22 19.07 0.98
C GLN A 53 5.69 17.85 0.18
N PRO A 54 5.07 17.58 -0.97
CA PRO A 54 5.25 16.32 -1.68
C PRO A 54 6.62 16.21 -2.36
N VAL A 55 7.30 15.09 -2.15
CA VAL A 55 8.64 14.83 -2.71
C VAL A 55 8.60 13.78 -3.83
N MET A 56 7.70 12.80 -3.72
CA MET A 56 7.56 11.71 -4.68
C MET A 56 6.92 12.18 -5.97
N TYR A 57 7.50 11.79 -7.10
CA TYR A 57 6.91 11.96 -8.43
C TYR A 57 6.11 10.72 -8.82
N ASN A 58 5.14 10.89 -9.73
CA ASN A 58 4.36 9.78 -10.28
C ASN A 58 5.21 8.63 -10.83
N MET A 59 6.29 8.93 -11.55
CA MET A 59 7.19 7.91 -12.10
C MET A 59 8.00 7.18 -11.04
N ASP A 60 8.11 7.70 -9.81
CA ASP A 60 8.77 6.98 -8.71
C ASP A 60 7.99 5.72 -8.36
N PHE A 61 6.65 5.77 -8.40
CA PHE A 61 5.79 4.62 -8.14
C PHE A 61 5.92 3.55 -9.22
N VAL A 62 5.93 3.96 -10.49
CA VAL A 62 6.19 3.04 -11.61
C VAL A 62 7.58 2.44 -11.47
N ALA A 63 8.62 3.23 -11.17
CA ALA A 63 9.98 2.72 -11.06
C ALA A 63 10.20 1.76 -9.89
N LEU A 64 9.50 1.97 -8.76
CA LEU A 64 9.64 1.14 -7.56
C LEU A 64 8.83 -0.17 -7.65
N ALA A 65 7.61 -0.11 -8.17
CA ALA A 65 6.71 -1.26 -8.24
C ALA A 65 6.79 -2.02 -9.57
N ASN A 66 7.24 -1.33 -10.63
CA ASN A 66 7.11 -1.72 -12.03
C ASN A 66 5.65 -2.01 -12.46
N LEU A 67 4.72 -1.25 -11.89
CA LEU A 67 3.29 -1.36 -12.16
C LEU A 67 2.73 -0.01 -12.64
N TYR A 68 1.99 -0.07 -13.74
CA TYR A 68 1.28 1.07 -14.30
C TYR A 68 -0.13 1.17 -13.70
N PRO A 69 -0.69 2.39 -13.61
CA PRO A 69 -2.05 2.57 -13.14
C PRO A 69 -3.06 2.00 -14.14
N SER A 70 -4.20 1.56 -13.62
CA SER A 70 -5.36 1.12 -14.38
C SER A 70 -6.00 2.27 -15.15
N ASP A 71 -6.16 3.41 -14.48
CA ASP A 71 -6.67 4.65 -15.05
C ASP A 71 -5.65 5.77 -14.86
N ASP A 72 -5.53 6.63 -15.87
CA ASP A 72 -4.73 7.85 -15.81
C ASP A 72 -5.51 9.02 -16.41
N LYS A 73 -6.02 9.90 -15.54
CA LYS A 73 -6.93 11.00 -15.93
C LYS A 73 -6.32 12.36 -15.59
N PRO A 74 -6.38 13.35 -16.50
CA PRO A 74 -6.00 14.72 -16.15
C PRO A 74 -7.03 15.35 -15.20
N THR A 75 -6.56 16.24 -14.31
CA THR A 75 -7.44 17.10 -13.51
C THR A 75 -7.65 18.45 -14.19
N SER A 76 -8.71 19.17 -13.84
CA SER A 76 -8.96 20.56 -14.29
C SER A 76 -7.83 21.52 -13.93
N GLU A 77 -7.12 21.27 -12.83
CA GLU A 77 -6.02 22.12 -12.33
C GLU A 77 -4.66 21.82 -12.98
N GLY A 78 -4.61 20.97 -14.01
CA GLY A 78 -3.37 20.61 -14.72
C GLY A 78 -2.55 19.48 -14.08
N GLY A 79 -3.01 18.93 -12.96
CA GLY A 79 -2.53 17.69 -12.35
C GLY A 79 -3.07 16.42 -13.00
N ARG A 80 -2.89 15.28 -12.32
CA ARG A 80 -3.36 13.95 -12.76
C ARG A 80 -3.90 13.13 -11.60
N VAL A 81 -4.84 12.24 -11.89
CA VAL A 81 -5.33 11.22 -10.98
C VAL A 81 -5.01 9.86 -11.58
N TRP A 82 -4.25 9.06 -10.84
CA TRP A 82 -3.96 7.67 -11.17
C TRP A 82 -4.76 6.76 -10.27
N ARG A 83 -5.39 5.74 -10.84
CA ARG A 83 -6.10 4.74 -10.07
C ARG A 83 -5.57 3.35 -10.39
N TYR A 84 -5.35 2.57 -9.34
CA TYR A 84 -4.97 1.17 -9.39
C TYR A 84 -6.16 0.34 -8.91
N TRP A 85 -6.77 -0.42 -9.81
CA TRP A 85 -7.90 -1.32 -9.54
C TRP A 85 -7.40 -2.73 -9.27
N PHE A 86 -7.76 -3.26 -8.11
CA PHE A 86 -7.41 -4.61 -7.70
C PHE A 86 -8.68 -5.45 -7.66
N ARG A 87 -8.78 -6.42 -8.56
CA ARG A 87 -9.96 -7.28 -8.69
C ARG A 87 -9.69 -8.61 -8.03
N LYS A 88 -10.62 -9.09 -7.21
CA LYS A 88 -10.52 -10.42 -6.60
C LYS A 88 -10.59 -11.49 -7.69
N VAL A 89 -9.68 -12.45 -7.62
CA VAL A 89 -9.58 -13.55 -8.60
C VAL A 89 -9.63 -14.92 -7.93
N ASP A 90 -10.00 -15.94 -8.70
CA ASP A 90 -9.93 -17.35 -8.32
C ASP A 90 -8.52 -17.95 -8.55
N ALA A 91 -8.38 -19.26 -8.29
CA ALA A 91 -7.11 -19.99 -8.50
C ALA A 91 -6.63 -19.99 -9.97
N ALA A 92 -7.51 -19.72 -10.92
CA ALA A 92 -7.20 -19.60 -12.34
C ALA A 92 -6.96 -18.14 -12.77
N ASN A 93 -6.80 -17.22 -11.82
CA ASN A 93 -6.67 -15.78 -12.04
C ASN A 93 -7.85 -15.15 -12.79
N LYS A 94 -9.05 -15.74 -12.70
CA LYS A 94 -10.26 -15.17 -13.29
C LYS A 94 -11.02 -14.35 -12.25
N PRO A 95 -11.58 -13.19 -12.63
CA PRO A 95 -12.41 -12.40 -11.73
C PRO A 95 -13.58 -13.22 -11.18
N VAL A 96 -13.78 -13.16 -9.86
CA VAL A 96 -14.90 -13.84 -9.19
C VAL A 96 -16.23 -13.11 -9.46
N GLN A 97 -17.36 -13.83 -9.32
CA GLN A 97 -18.70 -13.28 -9.46
C GLN A 97 -19.51 -13.51 -8.17
N PRO A 98 -20.20 -12.50 -7.60
CA PRO A 98 -20.19 -11.09 -8.03
C PRO A 98 -18.80 -10.45 -7.87
N GLU A 99 -18.54 -9.38 -8.64
CA GLU A 99 -17.25 -8.71 -8.63
C GLU A 99 -16.95 -8.09 -7.25
N VAL A 100 -15.76 -8.39 -6.73
CA VAL A 100 -15.19 -7.75 -5.55
C VAL A 100 -13.91 -7.07 -5.97
N LYS A 101 -13.82 -5.76 -5.79
CA LYS A 101 -12.62 -4.97 -6.14
C LYS A 101 -12.44 -3.80 -5.21
N PHE A 102 -11.19 -3.42 -4.99
CA PHE A 102 -10.83 -2.18 -4.31
C PHE A 102 -9.94 -1.34 -5.21
N TYR A 103 -9.79 -0.06 -4.87
CA TYR A 103 -8.84 0.81 -5.53
C TYR A 103 -7.90 1.49 -4.55
N SER A 104 -6.74 1.83 -5.08
CA SER A 104 -5.82 2.82 -4.55
C SER A 104 -5.74 3.96 -5.56
N GLU A 105 -6.03 5.18 -5.13
CA GLU A 105 -6.00 6.37 -5.96
C GLU A 105 -4.88 7.31 -5.52
N MET A 106 -4.11 7.81 -6.48
CA MET A 106 -3.03 8.76 -6.27
C MET A 106 -3.33 10.04 -7.06
N GLN A 107 -3.30 11.19 -6.38
CA GLN A 107 -3.45 12.50 -7.00
C GLN A 107 -2.10 13.17 -7.11
N PHE A 108 -1.84 13.77 -8.26
CA PHE A 108 -0.60 14.46 -8.58
C PHE A 108 -0.88 15.90 -8.98
N ASN A 109 -0.04 16.82 -8.50
CA ASN A 109 -0.09 18.22 -8.90
C ASN A 109 0.48 18.43 -10.34
N PRO A 110 0.46 19.66 -10.90
CA PRO A 110 1.04 19.95 -12.22
C PRO A 110 2.53 19.61 -12.35
N ASP A 111 3.28 19.66 -11.25
CA ASP A 111 4.68 19.23 -11.19
C ASP A 111 4.85 17.70 -11.11
N LYS A 112 3.75 16.95 -11.22
CA LYS A 112 3.67 15.48 -11.15
C LYS A 112 4.06 14.90 -9.79
N ARG A 113 3.94 15.68 -8.72
CA ARG A 113 4.24 15.26 -7.34
C ARG A 113 2.99 14.75 -6.64
N LEU A 114 3.12 13.68 -5.87
CA LEU A 114 2.01 13.02 -5.16
C LEU A 114 1.47 13.92 -4.05
N THR A 115 0.24 14.43 -4.20
CA THR A 115 -0.42 15.30 -3.20
C THR A 115 -1.42 14.56 -2.34
N ALA A 116 -2.00 13.46 -2.82
CA ALA A 116 -2.93 12.64 -2.05
C ALA A 116 -2.84 11.17 -2.44
N TRP A 117 -3.01 10.28 -1.46
CA TRP A 117 -3.13 8.86 -1.65
C TRP A 117 -4.35 8.33 -0.89
N SER A 118 -5.33 7.83 -1.62
CA SER A 118 -6.63 7.41 -1.11
C SER A 118 -6.87 5.91 -1.30
N PHE A 119 -7.54 5.29 -0.35
CA PHE A 119 -7.96 3.89 -0.40
C PHE A 119 -9.48 3.79 -0.38
N SER A 120 -10.01 2.92 -1.24
CA SER A 120 -11.46 2.73 -1.37
C SER A 120 -12.11 2.21 -0.09
N PRO A 121 -13.43 2.41 0.10
CA PRO A 121 -14.12 2.01 1.34
C PRO A 121 -14.01 0.51 1.65
N LEU A 122 -13.97 -0.34 0.62
CA LEU A 122 -13.80 -1.79 0.80
C LEU A 122 -12.48 -2.16 1.49
N PHE A 123 -11.41 -1.38 1.26
CA PHE A 123 -10.14 -1.60 1.94
C PHE A 123 -10.26 -1.31 3.44
N LEU A 124 -11.12 -0.35 3.81
CA LEU A 124 -11.35 0.05 5.20
C LEU A 124 -12.13 -0.99 6.02
N GLU A 125 -12.87 -1.88 5.36
CA GLU A 125 -13.49 -3.05 6.00
C GLU A 125 -12.42 -4.01 6.54
N ILE A 126 -11.21 -4.00 5.96
CA ILE A 126 -10.08 -4.86 6.36
C ILE A 126 -9.07 -4.11 7.24
N ALA A 127 -8.79 -2.85 6.90
CA ALA A 127 -7.92 -1.96 7.67
C ALA A 127 -8.68 -0.67 8.01
N PRO A 128 -9.37 -0.63 9.16
CA PRO A 128 -10.10 0.56 9.57
C PRO A 128 -9.19 1.78 9.66
N ALA A 129 -9.79 2.95 9.46
CA ALA A 129 -9.07 4.23 9.36
C ALA A 129 -8.19 4.50 10.59
N GLU A 130 -8.68 4.20 11.78
CA GLU A 130 -7.95 4.40 13.04
C GLU A 130 -6.68 3.54 13.10
N PHE A 131 -6.77 2.29 12.60
CA PHE A 131 -5.62 1.39 12.53
C PHE A 131 -4.65 1.78 11.41
N LEU A 132 -5.14 2.31 10.28
CA LEU A 132 -4.27 2.83 9.21
C LEU A 132 -3.53 4.10 9.65
N GLU A 133 -4.21 5.01 10.32
CA GLU A 133 -3.61 6.22 10.86
C GLU A 133 -2.49 5.89 11.84
N VAL A 134 -2.78 5.08 12.87
CA VAL A 134 -1.76 4.71 13.86
C VAL A 134 -0.63 3.91 13.23
N SER A 135 -0.91 3.07 12.23
CA SER A 135 0.12 2.32 11.49
C SER A 135 1.02 3.26 10.70
N LEU A 136 0.47 4.22 9.95
CA LEU A 136 1.27 5.21 9.22
C LEU A 136 2.10 6.07 10.16
N ARG A 137 1.52 6.51 11.28
CA ARG A 137 2.24 7.25 12.33
C ARG A 137 3.34 6.40 12.96
N SER A 138 3.18 5.08 13.08
CA SER A 138 4.23 4.20 13.62
C SER A 138 5.38 3.92 12.66
N ILE A 139 5.23 4.27 11.37
CA ILE A 139 6.35 4.29 10.43
C ILE A 139 7.29 5.46 10.74
N ALA A 140 6.82 6.51 11.43
CA ALA A 140 7.66 7.57 11.96
C ALA A 140 8.70 6.99 12.94
N GLY A 141 9.98 7.05 12.58
CA GLY A 141 11.05 6.49 13.42
C GLY A 141 11.16 4.95 13.40
N ALA A 142 10.50 4.28 12.44
CA ALA A 142 10.60 2.85 12.18
C ALA A 142 11.96 2.44 11.62
N ASP A 143 12.54 1.31 12.02
CA ASP A 143 13.77 0.82 11.41
C ASP A 143 13.53 0.33 9.97
N ILE A 144 14.38 0.75 9.03
CA ILE A 144 14.39 0.23 7.65
C ILE A 144 15.38 -0.93 7.56
N ASP A 145 14.88 -2.13 7.33
CA ASP A 145 15.71 -3.24 6.87
C ASP A 145 15.92 -3.12 5.35
N LYS A 146 17.07 -2.55 4.97
CA LYS A 146 17.42 -2.28 3.56
C LYS A 146 17.64 -3.55 2.74
N GLU A 147 18.07 -4.64 3.37
CA GLU A 147 18.31 -5.92 2.67
C GLU A 147 16.98 -6.58 2.32
N LYS A 148 16.04 -6.59 3.28
CA LYS A 148 14.72 -7.21 3.08
C LYS A 148 13.71 -6.27 2.44
N LYS A 149 14.05 -4.98 2.28
CA LYS A 149 13.14 -3.90 1.84
C LYS A 149 11.86 -3.87 2.68
N THR A 150 12.00 -4.11 3.99
CA THR A 150 10.88 -4.09 4.93
C THR A 150 10.98 -2.90 5.86
N LEU A 151 9.85 -2.23 6.09
CA LEU A 151 9.72 -1.19 7.11
C LEU A 151 9.12 -1.83 8.37
N LYS A 152 9.83 -1.73 9.49
CA LYS A 152 9.32 -2.21 10.78
C LYS A 152 8.84 -1.03 11.62
N ALA A 153 7.53 -0.83 11.61
CA ALA A 153 6.85 0.13 12.48
C ALA A 153 7.34 0.06 13.92
N ASN A 154 7.59 1.23 14.53
CA ASN A 154 7.87 1.33 15.95
C ASN A 154 6.55 1.62 16.70
N THR A 155 5.92 0.55 17.19
CA THR A 155 4.62 0.63 17.88
C THR A 155 4.70 1.14 19.33
N GLU A 156 5.91 1.39 19.84
CA GLU A 156 6.14 1.91 21.20
C GLU A 156 6.09 3.45 21.22
N LEU A 157 6.40 4.09 20.09
CA LEU A 157 6.42 5.55 19.95
C LEU A 157 5.05 6.17 19.62
N VAL A 158 4.01 5.34 19.48
CA VAL A 158 2.67 5.79 19.09
C VAL A 158 1.66 5.47 20.19
N GLY A 159 0.77 6.42 20.46
CA GLY A 159 -0.33 6.26 21.40
C GLY A 159 -1.21 5.07 21.03
N LYS A 160 -1.61 4.30 22.04
CA LYS A 160 -2.56 3.20 21.86
C LYS A 160 -3.95 3.74 21.59
N ILE A 161 -4.73 3.03 20.79
CA ILE A 161 -6.09 3.40 20.41
C ILE A 161 -7.13 2.52 21.11
N HIS A 162 -8.31 3.08 21.32
CA HIS A 162 -9.51 2.36 21.76
C HIS A 162 -10.44 2.18 20.56
N ALA A 163 -10.10 1.23 19.68
CA ALA A 163 -10.90 0.87 18.51
C ALA A 163 -11.31 -0.60 18.59
N GLU A 164 -12.41 -0.96 17.94
CA GLU A 164 -12.84 -2.34 17.81
C GLU A 164 -12.18 -3.00 16.60
N LEU A 165 -11.75 -4.26 16.74
CA LEU A 165 -11.22 -5.02 15.63
C LEU A 165 -12.35 -5.45 14.68
N PRO A 166 -12.13 -5.46 13.35
CA PRO A 166 -13.12 -5.94 12.40
C PRO A 166 -13.56 -7.37 12.71
N LYS A 167 -14.88 -7.61 12.72
CA LYS A 167 -15.43 -8.95 12.95
C LYS A 167 -15.36 -9.80 11.69
N LYS A 168 -15.05 -11.09 11.85
CA LYS A 168 -14.95 -12.06 10.75
C LYS A 168 -16.15 -12.01 9.81
N ASP A 169 -17.35 -12.13 10.34
CA ASP A 169 -18.57 -12.20 9.51
C ASP A 169 -18.81 -10.90 8.72
N ALA A 170 -18.47 -9.74 9.29
CA ALA A 170 -18.56 -8.45 8.60
C ALA A 170 -17.57 -8.38 7.43
N VAL A 171 -16.33 -8.80 7.64
CA VAL A 171 -15.30 -8.85 6.59
C VAL A 171 -15.69 -9.83 5.48
N LEU A 172 -16.14 -11.04 5.84
CA LEU A 172 -16.57 -12.07 4.88
C LEU A 172 -17.80 -11.63 4.07
N ALA A 173 -18.74 -10.91 4.69
CA ALA A 173 -19.91 -10.38 3.98
C ALA A 173 -19.53 -9.40 2.86
N LYS A 174 -18.42 -8.67 3.02
CA LYS A 174 -17.93 -7.68 2.04
C LYS A 174 -16.99 -8.27 1.00
N LEU A 175 -16.10 -9.17 1.42
CA LEU A 175 -15.10 -9.77 0.54
C LEU A 175 -15.57 -11.06 -0.14
N GLY A 176 -16.64 -11.67 0.35
CA GLY A 176 -17.05 -13.02 -0.03
C GLY A 176 -16.07 -14.10 0.47
N PRO A 177 -16.24 -15.35 0.01
CA PRO A 177 -15.43 -16.48 0.48
C PRO A 177 -13.96 -16.33 0.07
N PRO A 178 -13.00 -16.74 0.91
CA PRO A 178 -11.58 -16.71 0.57
C PRO A 178 -11.25 -17.75 -0.52
N LEU A 179 -10.04 -17.65 -1.09
CA LEU A 179 -9.50 -18.67 -1.97
C LEU A 179 -9.14 -19.93 -1.18
N SER A 180 -8.58 -19.75 0.01
CA SER A 180 -8.27 -20.84 0.94
C SER A 180 -8.31 -20.36 2.38
N VAL A 181 -8.51 -21.30 3.30
CA VAL A 181 -8.44 -21.08 4.74
C VAL A 181 -7.39 -22.02 5.29
N GLN A 182 -6.43 -21.47 6.03
CA GLN A 182 -5.51 -22.26 6.83
C GLN A 182 -6.03 -22.27 8.25
N ASP A 183 -6.36 -23.47 8.73
CA ASP A 183 -6.91 -23.68 10.06
C ASP A 183 -5.77 -24.01 11.03
N GLU A 184 -5.43 -23.07 11.91
CA GLU A 184 -4.37 -23.22 12.91
C GLU A 184 -4.96 -23.39 14.32
N ALA A 185 -4.13 -23.67 15.33
CA ALA A 185 -4.62 -23.98 16.67
C ALA A 185 -5.47 -22.84 17.29
N GLU A 186 -4.99 -21.60 17.18
CA GLU A 186 -5.59 -20.43 17.84
C GLU A 186 -6.19 -19.41 16.85
N GLN A 187 -5.90 -19.57 15.56
CA GLN A 187 -6.31 -18.63 14.53
C GLN A 187 -6.78 -19.35 13.26
N GLU A 188 -7.53 -18.62 12.45
CA GLU A 188 -7.84 -18.99 11.07
C GLU A 188 -7.21 -17.94 10.15
N VAL A 189 -6.47 -18.38 9.13
CA VAL A 189 -5.87 -17.48 8.13
C VAL A 189 -6.62 -17.60 6.81
N TYR A 190 -7.33 -16.54 6.44
CA TYR A 190 -8.11 -16.44 5.22
C TYR A 190 -7.25 -15.80 4.13
N ILE A 191 -7.09 -16.50 3.02
CA ILE A 191 -6.22 -16.08 1.92
C ILE A 191 -7.06 -15.65 0.73
N TYR A 192 -6.82 -14.42 0.28
CA TYR A 192 -7.48 -13.82 -0.88
C TYR A 192 -6.44 -13.43 -1.93
N HIS A 193 -6.79 -13.58 -3.20
CA HIS A 193 -5.97 -13.11 -4.32
C HIS A 193 -6.66 -11.94 -5.02
N PHE A 194 -5.92 -10.85 -5.19
CA PHE A 194 -6.36 -9.67 -5.93
C PHE A 194 -5.36 -9.35 -7.04
N LEU A 195 -5.83 -9.37 -8.28
CA LEU A 195 -5.02 -9.05 -9.44
C LEU A 195 -5.19 -7.57 -9.81
N LEU A 196 -4.08 -6.87 -10.01
CA LEU A 196 -4.07 -5.52 -10.55
C LEU A 196 -4.53 -5.54 -12.01
N ASP A 197 -5.55 -4.77 -12.30
CA ASP A 197 -6.06 -4.51 -13.65
C ASP A 197 -5.22 -3.40 -14.29
N THR A 198 -4.13 -3.73 -14.99
CA THR A 198 -3.23 -2.75 -15.60
C THR A 198 -3.06 -3.03 -17.09
N PRO A 199 -2.96 -2.00 -17.96
CA PRO A 199 -2.76 -2.19 -19.39
C PRO A 199 -1.42 -2.85 -19.74
N ARG A 200 -0.45 -2.81 -18.82
CA ARG A 200 0.89 -3.34 -19.04
C ARG A 200 1.49 -3.90 -17.76
N ILE A 201 2.02 -5.11 -17.87
CA ILE A 201 2.91 -5.75 -16.91
C ILE A 201 4.18 -6.13 -17.67
N GLU A 202 5.35 -5.69 -17.21
CA GLU A 202 6.62 -6.09 -17.84
C GLU A 202 6.91 -7.57 -17.52
N PRO A 203 7.51 -8.32 -18.47
CA PRO A 203 7.92 -9.70 -18.22
C PRO A 203 8.81 -9.83 -16.97
N GLY A 204 8.47 -10.77 -16.08
CA GLY A 204 9.16 -11.01 -14.81
C GLY A 204 8.61 -10.23 -13.62
N TYR A 205 7.59 -9.40 -13.81
CA TYR A 205 6.93 -8.61 -12.76
C TYR A 205 5.46 -9.01 -12.54
N GLU A 206 5.01 -10.12 -13.11
CA GLU A 206 3.65 -10.65 -12.97
C GLU A 206 3.28 -10.92 -11.51
N ALA A 207 4.25 -11.38 -10.72
CA ALA A 207 4.07 -11.60 -9.28
C ALA A 207 3.85 -10.30 -8.48
N ASN A 208 4.22 -9.14 -9.01
CA ASN A 208 3.92 -7.85 -8.37
C ASN A 208 2.47 -7.40 -8.64
N ALA A 209 1.86 -7.86 -9.73
CA ALA A 209 0.48 -7.56 -10.06
C ALA A 209 -0.51 -8.43 -9.27
N LEU A 210 -0.12 -9.64 -8.87
CA LEU A 210 -0.91 -10.52 -8.02
C LEU A 210 -0.65 -10.24 -6.53
N ASN A 211 -1.67 -9.77 -5.83
CA ASN A 211 -1.61 -9.41 -4.42
C ASN A 211 -2.29 -10.50 -3.60
N GLU A 212 -1.49 -11.27 -2.88
CA GLU A 212 -1.99 -12.22 -1.88
C GLU A 212 -2.23 -11.46 -0.57
N VAL A 213 -3.50 -11.41 -0.14
CA VAL A 213 -3.93 -10.79 1.11
C VAL A 213 -4.29 -11.89 2.10
N LYS A 214 -3.64 -11.89 3.26
CA LYS A 214 -3.85 -12.83 4.36
C LYS A 214 -4.49 -12.09 5.52
N LEU A 215 -5.64 -12.60 5.96
CA LEU A 215 -6.41 -12.07 7.08
C LEU A 215 -6.44 -13.12 8.18
N SER A 216 -5.82 -12.80 9.32
CA SER A 216 -5.76 -13.69 10.48
C SER A 216 -6.83 -13.31 11.49
N PHE A 217 -7.73 -14.26 11.77
CA PHE A 217 -8.81 -14.10 12.73
C PHE A 217 -8.58 -14.95 13.97
N ASP A 218 -8.89 -14.39 15.14
CA ASP A 218 -8.89 -15.12 16.40
C ASP A 218 -10.08 -16.11 16.43
N LYS A 219 -9.83 -17.38 16.76
CA LYS A 219 -10.88 -18.41 16.77
C LYS A 219 -11.92 -18.23 17.87
N THR A 220 -11.57 -17.59 18.97
CA THR A 220 -12.45 -17.41 20.13
C THR A 220 -13.31 -16.16 19.98
N ARG A 221 -12.70 -15.07 19.51
CA ARG A 221 -13.35 -13.74 19.43
C ARG A 221 -13.88 -13.41 18.04
N HIS A 222 -13.47 -14.17 17.02
CA HIS A 222 -13.78 -13.93 15.61
C HIS A 222 -13.41 -12.51 15.18
N GLU A 223 -12.27 -12.02 15.66
CA GLU A 223 -11.75 -10.67 15.40
C GLU A 223 -10.53 -10.74 14.48
N LEU A 224 -10.51 -9.89 13.45
CA LEU A 224 -9.35 -9.69 12.58
C LEU A 224 -8.26 -9.01 13.39
N PHE A 225 -7.19 -9.73 13.69
CA PHE A 225 -6.10 -9.18 14.49
C PHE A 225 -4.85 -8.89 13.66
N ASN A 226 -4.70 -9.52 12.49
CA ASN A 226 -3.55 -9.31 11.63
C ASN A 226 -3.94 -9.33 10.15
N MET A 227 -3.41 -8.37 9.40
CA MET A 227 -3.47 -8.29 7.94
C MET A 227 -2.04 -8.37 7.41
N ALA A 228 -1.82 -9.20 6.38
CA ALA A 228 -0.59 -9.15 5.60
C ALA A 228 -0.91 -9.16 4.11
N GLY A 229 -0.11 -8.46 3.32
CA GLY A 229 -0.24 -8.45 1.87
C GLY A 229 1.02 -8.00 1.15
N ASN A 230 1.10 -8.33 -0.12
CA ASN A 230 1.97 -7.61 -1.05
C ASN A 230 1.12 -6.53 -1.72
N PHE A 231 1.56 -5.28 -1.73
CA PHE A 231 0.93 -4.20 -2.46
C PHE A 231 2.00 -3.56 -3.34
N ALA A 232 1.87 -3.74 -4.65
CA ALA A 232 2.77 -3.14 -5.64
C ALA A 232 4.27 -3.45 -5.38
N GLY A 233 4.58 -4.68 -4.98
CA GLY A 233 5.95 -5.11 -4.67
C GLY A 233 6.42 -4.79 -3.24
N LEU A 234 5.60 -4.10 -2.44
CA LEU A 234 5.87 -3.84 -1.02
C LEU A 234 5.09 -4.82 -0.15
N LYS A 235 5.82 -5.55 0.70
CA LYS A 235 5.21 -6.39 1.73
C LYS A 235 4.76 -5.51 2.90
N VAL A 236 3.46 -5.54 3.19
CA VAL A 236 2.83 -4.87 4.33
C VAL A 236 2.30 -5.93 5.27
N ALA A 237 2.56 -5.77 6.56
CA ALA A 237 1.96 -6.59 7.61
C ALA A 237 1.63 -5.72 8.81
N ILE A 238 0.40 -5.82 9.30
CA ILE A 238 -0.14 -5.03 10.41
C ILE A 238 -0.77 -5.98 11.41
N ASP A 239 -0.18 -6.05 12.62
CA ASP A 239 -0.81 -6.71 13.78
C ASP A 239 -1.54 -5.63 14.60
N TYR A 240 -2.87 -5.59 14.45
CA TYR A 240 -3.72 -4.56 15.04
C TYR A 240 -3.69 -4.58 16.58
N ARG A 241 -3.44 -5.74 17.19
CA ARG A 241 -3.35 -5.86 18.66
C ARG A 241 -2.22 -5.02 19.24
N LYS A 242 -1.16 -4.78 18.45
CA LYS A 242 -0.03 -3.93 18.89
C LYS A 242 -0.41 -2.46 19.05
N TYR A 243 -1.52 -2.02 18.47
CA TYR A 243 -1.98 -0.64 18.57
C TYR A 243 -3.11 -0.44 19.58
N LEU A 244 -3.71 -1.53 20.07
CA LEU A 244 -4.78 -1.44 21.04
C LEU A 244 -4.26 -1.08 22.44
N ALA A 245 -5.01 -0.23 23.14
CA ALA A 245 -4.82 -0.04 24.56
C ALA A 245 -5.29 -1.32 25.28
N VAL A 246 -4.48 -1.80 26.23
CA VAL A 246 -4.89 -2.92 27.09
C VAL A 246 -6.13 -2.45 27.87
N LYS A 247 -7.23 -3.19 27.76
CA LYS A 247 -8.42 -2.97 28.60
C LYS A 247 -8.14 -3.34 30.04
#